data_AF-A0AA43Q990-F1
#
_entry.id   AF-A0AA43Q990-F1
#
_cell.length_a   1.000
_cell.length_b   1.000
_cell.length_c   1.000
_cell.angle_alpha   90.00
_cell.angle_beta   90.00
_cell.angle_gamma   90.00
#
_symmetry.space_group_name_H-M   'P 1'
#
loop_
_entity.id
_entity.type
_entity.pdbx_description
1 polymer ?
#
loop_
_entity_poly.entity_id
_entity_poly.type
_entity_poly.pdbx_seq_one_letter_code
_entity_poly.pdbx_strand_id
1 'polypeptide(L)'
;MNNKAQIFILCEDTVHYHFARKYFELLGFNNRKIIGKYNPRGRSVGSGAEYVKNNYEQEIKAFHSKVNHLDYILVVIIDDDTKDNAKNLYQKYTPSSNENILIFSPVRNIESWFYYIDTGNLNVEDKDEQGKIIDYKGQYRNSKPTEFAKKLKNEICTNGLPENAPVSLRCACNELKRLKN
;
A
#
# COMPACT_ATOMS: atom_id res chain seq x y z
N MET A 1 8.63 15.83 -8.12
CA MET A 1 8.74 14.86 -7.00
C MET A 1 10.15 14.95 -6.44
N ASN A 2 10.32 14.90 -5.12
CA ASN A 2 11.63 15.01 -4.52
C ASN A 2 12.36 13.65 -4.59
N ASN A 3 13.21 13.49 -5.60
CA ASN A 3 13.95 12.24 -5.84
C ASN A 3 14.98 11.93 -4.73
N LYS A 4 15.15 12.85 -3.76
CA LYS A 4 16.06 12.70 -2.62
C LYS A 4 15.40 12.14 -1.36
N ALA A 5 14.07 12.08 -1.28
CA ALA A 5 13.37 11.57 -0.10
C ALA A 5 13.77 10.12 0.24
N GLN A 6 13.78 9.80 1.52
CA GLN A 6 13.88 8.42 2.00
C GLN A 6 12.47 7.88 2.23
N ILE A 7 12.16 6.74 1.60
CA ILE A 7 10.87 6.08 1.72
C ILE A 7 11.04 4.88 2.65
N PHE A 8 10.19 4.80 3.67
CA PHE A 8 10.10 3.65 4.55
C PHE A 8 8.74 2.98 4.38
N ILE A 9 8.73 1.70 4.00
CA ILE A 9 7.52 0.93 3.72
C ILE A 9 7.29 -0.06 4.85
N LEU A 10 6.27 0.17 5.68
CA LEU A 10 5.74 -0.79 6.63
C LEU A 10 4.61 -1.58 5.96
N CYS A 11 4.74 -2.89 5.81
CA CYS A 11 3.70 -3.70 5.16
C CYS A 11 3.64 -5.13 5.66
N GLU A 12 2.61 -5.87 5.24
CA GLU A 12 2.37 -7.23 5.72
C GLU A 12 3.46 -8.22 5.30
N ASP A 13 3.85 -8.19 4.02
CA ASP A 13 4.76 -9.18 3.46
C ASP A 13 5.58 -8.67 2.25
N THR A 14 6.33 -9.58 1.64
CA THR A 14 7.18 -9.30 0.47
C THR A 14 6.38 -8.91 -0.78
N VAL A 15 5.14 -9.38 -0.93
CA VAL A 15 4.30 -9.07 -2.10
C VAL A 15 3.96 -7.58 -2.09
N HIS A 16 3.48 -7.09 -0.96
CA HIS A 16 3.21 -5.67 -0.73
C HIS A 16 4.45 -4.81 -0.94
N TYR A 17 5.57 -5.20 -0.32
CA TYR A 17 6.81 -4.46 -0.42
C TYR A 17 7.29 -4.33 -1.86
N HIS A 18 7.33 -5.44 -2.62
CA HIS A 18 7.83 -5.41 -4.00
C HIS A 18 6.92 -4.64 -4.95
N PHE A 19 5.59 -4.70 -4.76
CA PHE A 19 4.65 -3.87 -5.50
C PHE A 19 4.92 -2.38 -5.25
N ALA A 20 4.88 -1.96 -3.98
CA ALA A 20 5.03 -0.55 -3.63
C ALA A 20 6.41 0.00 -3.94
N ARG A 21 7.48 -0.75 -3.61
CA ARG A 21 8.86 -0.36 -3.97
C ARG A 21 8.99 -0.08 -5.45
N LYS A 22 8.46 -0.97 -6.30
CA LYS A 22 8.55 -0.76 -7.75
C LYS A 22 7.70 0.43 -8.20
N TYR A 23 6.53 0.62 -7.61
CA TYR A 23 5.68 1.78 -7.92
C TYR A 23 6.39 3.10 -7.58
N PHE A 24 6.98 3.23 -6.39
CA PHE A 24 7.73 4.43 -6.00
C PHE A 24 9.01 4.62 -6.82
N GLU A 25 9.70 3.55 -7.20
CA GLU A 25 10.83 3.63 -8.15
C GLU A 25 10.36 4.25 -9.48
N LEU A 26 9.21 3.84 -10.00
CA LEU A 26 8.63 4.38 -11.25
C LEU A 26 8.11 5.82 -11.08
N LEU A 27 7.85 6.27 -9.86
CA LEU A 27 7.59 7.69 -9.56
C LEU A 27 8.87 8.54 -9.51
N GLY A 28 10.05 7.93 -9.67
CA GLY A 28 11.35 8.62 -9.73
C GLY A 28 12.12 8.64 -8.41
N PHE A 29 11.63 7.96 -7.36
CA PHE A 29 12.38 7.85 -6.11
C PHE A 29 13.59 6.92 -6.25
N ASN A 30 14.69 7.29 -5.61
CA ASN A 30 15.91 6.49 -5.66
C ASN A 30 15.70 5.16 -4.94
N ASN A 31 15.82 4.06 -5.68
CA ASN A 31 15.68 2.71 -5.17
C ASN A 31 16.55 2.38 -3.94
N ARG A 32 17.75 2.97 -3.84
CA ARG A 32 18.65 2.77 -2.69
C ARG A 32 18.15 3.44 -1.40
N LYS A 33 17.19 4.36 -1.52
CA LYS A 33 16.56 5.09 -0.40
C LYS A 33 15.17 4.54 -0.04
N ILE A 34 14.73 3.46 -0.67
CA ILE A 34 13.48 2.77 -0.34
C ILE A 34 13.82 1.60 0.57
N ILE A 35 13.33 1.63 1.81
CA ILE A 35 13.58 0.63 2.84
C ILE A 35 12.24 -0.02 3.21
N GLY A 36 12.23 -1.34 3.38
CA GLY A 36 11.04 -2.10 3.79
C GLY A 36 11.16 -2.68 5.19
N LYS A 37 10.06 -2.63 5.94
CA LYS A 37 9.83 -3.39 7.16
C LYS A 37 8.55 -4.19 6.97
N TYR A 38 8.69 -5.51 6.89
CA TYR A 38 7.59 -6.43 6.66
C TYR A 38 7.85 -7.73 7.39
N ASN A 39 6.80 -8.51 7.59
CA ASN A 39 6.91 -9.77 8.31
C ASN A 39 7.74 -10.78 7.46
N PRO A 40 8.93 -11.22 7.92
CA PRO A 40 9.66 -12.26 7.22
C PRO A 40 8.89 -13.58 7.38
N ARG A 41 8.49 -14.19 6.25
CA ARG A 41 7.75 -15.46 6.21
C ARG A 41 8.30 -16.46 7.24
N GLY A 42 7.46 -16.88 8.18
CA GLY A 42 7.73 -17.98 9.10
C GLY A 42 8.44 -17.65 10.42
N ARG A 43 8.57 -16.37 10.84
CA ARG A 43 9.24 -16.03 12.12
C ARG A 43 8.41 -15.30 13.16
N SER A 44 7.18 -14.89 12.85
CA SER A 44 6.32 -14.21 13.83
C SER A 44 5.03 -14.99 14.06
N VAL A 45 4.57 -14.94 15.30
CA VAL A 45 3.25 -15.39 15.73
C VAL A 45 2.26 -14.28 15.37
N GLY A 46 1.27 -14.56 14.52
CA GLY A 46 0.22 -13.61 14.14
C GLY A 46 0.08 -13.37 12.63
N SER A 47 -0.95 -12.62 12.24
CA SER A 47 -1.19 -12.27 10.82
C SER A 47 -0.28 -11.12 10.36
N GLY A 48 -0.14 -10.94 9.04
CA GLY A 48 0.56 -9.79 8.45
C GLY A 48 -0.04 -8.45 8.92
N ALA A 49 -1.37 -8.36 8.95
CA ALA A 49 -2.07 -7.20 9.50
C ALA A 49 -1.74 -6.92 10.97
N GLU A 50 -1.65 -7.94 11.83
CA GLU A 50 -1.22 -7.77 13.23
C GLU A 50 0.21 -7.25 13.34
N TYR A 51 1.12 -7.76 12.49
CA TYR A 51 2.48 -7.24 12.43
C TYR A 51 2.50 -5.74 12.10
N VAL A 52 1.73 -5.30 11.10
CA VAL A 52 1.63 -3.87 10.75
C VAL A 52 1.05 -3.06 11.92
N LYS A 53 -0.07 -3.50 12.51
CA LYS A 53 -0.72 -2.81 13.65
C LYS A 53 0.18 -2.67 14.87
N ASN A 54 1.00 -3.68 15.15
CA ASN A 54 1.92 -3.68 16.29
C ASN A 54 3.14 -2.76 16.08
N ASN A 55 3.54 -2.54 14.82
CA ASN A 55 4.68 -1.69 14.49
C ASN A 55 4.28 -0.25 14.13
N TYR A 56 3.02 0.00 13.78
CA TYR A 56 2.56 1.29 13.27
C TYR A 56 2.93 2.48 14.18
N GLU A 57 2.57 2.44 15.46
CA GLU A 57 2.86 3.54 16.40
C GLU A 57 4.36 3.80 16.58
N GLN A 58 5.18 2.75 16.53
CA GLN A 58 6.63 2.88 16.58
C GLN A 58 7.14 3.61 15.33
N GLU A 59 6.63 3.27 14.15
CA GLU A 59 7.03 3.91 12.90
C GLU A 59 6.52 5.35 12.79
N ILE A 60 5.38 5.69 13.40
CA ILE A 60 4.93 7.09 13.55
C ILE A 60 5.94 7.90 14.38
N LYS A 61 6.35 7.39 15.54
CA LYS A 61 7.40 8.04 16.36
C LYS A 61 8.72 8.18 15.60
N ALA A 62 9.10 7.17 14.84
CA ALA A 62 10.29 7.20 14.00
C ALA A 62 10.16 8.22 12.85
N PHE A 63 8.98 8.40 12.27
CA PHE A 63 8.69 9.43 11.28
C PHE A 63 8.87 10.82 11.90
N HIS A 64 8.19 11.11 13.01
CA HIS A 64 8.26 12.43 13.67
C HIS A 64 9.67 12.83 14.09
N SER A 65 10.49 11.85 14.53
CA SER A 65 11.88 12.16 14.88
C SER A 65 12.74 12.52 13.67
N LYS A 66 12.42 12.03 12.46
CA LYS A 66 13.24 12.20 11.25
C LYS A 66 12.85 13.40 10.39
N VAL A 67 11.55 13.72 10.29
CA VAL A 67 11.04 14.72 9.33
C VAL A 67 11.62 16.13 9.50
N ASN A 68 12.10 16.48 10.70
CA ASN A 68 12.72 17.78 10.96
C ASN A 68 14.11 17.95 10.31
N HIS A 69 14.76 16.85 9.89
CA HIS A 69 16.13 16.89 9.36
C HIS A 69 16.36 15.98 8.14
N LEU A 70 15.35 15.20 7.74
CA LEU A 70 15.36 14.36 6.56
C LEU A 70 14.04 14.52 5.82
N ASP A 71 14.11 14.59 4.49
CA ASP A 71 12.92 14.37 3.67
C ASP A 71 12.55 12.89 3.74
N TYR A 72 11.51 12.58 4.53
CA TYR A 72 11.16 11.23 4.95
C TYR A 72 9.68 10.97 4.70
N ILE A 73 9.40 9.85 4.04
CA ILE A 73 8.04 9.41 3.69
C ILE A 73 7.82 8.05 4.36
N LEU A 74 6.76 7.94 5.16
CA LEU A 74 6.29 6.67 5.69
C LEU A 74 5.15 6.17 4.80
N VAL A 75 5.25 4.94 4.33
CA VAL A 75 4.21 4.26 3.56
C VAL A 75 3.79 3.05 4.36
N VAL A 76 2.50 2.93 4.67
CA VAL A 76 1.92 1.80 5.38
C VAL A 76 0.98 1.08 4.44
N ILE A 77 1.12 -0.24 4.33
CA ILE A 77 0.26 -1.08 3.50
C ILE A 77 -0.29 -2.22 4.33
N ILE A 78 -1.62 -2.30 4.40
CA ILE A 78 -2.33 -3.29 5.22
C ILE A 78 -3.59 -3.75 4.50
N ASP A 79 -3.83 -5.05 4.44
CA ASP A 79 -5.02 -5.59 3.80
C ASP A 79 -6.25 -5.29 4.67
N ASP A 80 -7.25 -4.64 4.09
CA ASP A 80 -8.54 -4.38 4.75
C ASP A 80 -9.45 -5.59 4.55
N ASP A 81 -9.20 -6.65 5.31
CA ASP A 81 -10.12 -7.76 5.44
C ASP A 81 -11.37 -7.36 6.26
N THR A 82 -12.19 -8.34 6.64
CA THR A 82 -13.45 -8.12 7.37
C THR A 82 -13.27 -7.52 8.78
N LYS A 83 -12.08 -7.01 9.14
CA LYS A 83 -11.72 -6.50 10.47
C LYS A 83 -11.40 -4.99 10.51
N ASP A 84 -11.69 -4.23 9.45
CA ASP A 84 -11.42 -2.79 9.36
C ASP A 84 -9.99 -2.43 9.84
N ASN A 85 -8.99 -3.13 9.30
CA ASN A 85 -7.60 -2.96 9.72
C ASN A 85 -7.10 -1.52 9.51
N ALA A 86 -7.50 -0.85 8.43
CA ALA A 86 -7.16 0.56 8.21
C ALA A 86 -7.74 1.46 9.30
N LYS A 87 -9.00 1.23 9.69
CA LYS A 87 -9.67 1.97 10.77
C LYS A 87 -8.92 1.84 12.09
N ASN A 88 -8.38 0.66 12.39
CA ASN A 88 -7.54 0.46 13.57
C ASN A 88 -6.29 1.36 13.54
N LEU A 89 -5.65 1.52 12.38
CA LEU A 89 -4.50 2.42 12.24
C LEU A 89 -4.92 3.87 12.47
N TYR A 90 -6.01 4.34 11.84
CA TYR A 90 -6.50 5.71 12.03
C TYR A 90 -6.90 6.02 13.47
N GLN A 91 -7.46 5.04 14.19
CA GLN A 91 -7.77 5.15 15.63
C GLN A 91 -6.52 5.33 16.50
N LYS A 92 -5.40 4.70 16.13
CA LYS A 92 -4.12 4.88 16.82
C LYS A 92 -3.46 6.21 16.46
N TYR A 93 -3.46 6.56 15.18
CA TYR A 93 -2.91 7.82 14.68
C TYR A 93 -3.50 8.14 13.30
N THR A 94 -4.12 9.32 13.19
CA THR A 94 -4.60 9.87 11.92
C THR A 94 -3.59 10.92 11.43
N PRO A 95 -2.86 10.66 10.32
CA PRO A 95 -1.94 11.64 9.77
C PRO A 95 -2.63 12.94 9.38
N SER A 96 -2.00 14.06 9.69
CA SER A 96 -2.42 15.37 9.19
C SER A 96 -2.13 15.52 7.69
N SER A 97 -2.77 16.50 7.04
CA SER A 97 -2.59 16.75 5.61
C SER A 97 -1.13 17.04 5.20
N ASN A 98 -0.33 17.57 6.14
CA ASN A 98 1.05 17.99 5.89
C ASN A 98 2.08 16.88 6.19
N GLU A 99 1.63 15.74 6.71
CA GLU A 99 2.51 14.61 7.00
C GLU A 99 2.56 13.64 5.83
N ASN A 100 3.78 13.37 5.36
CA ASN A 100 4.07 12.36 4.32
C ASN A 100 3.96 10.92 4.86
N ILE A 101 2.83 10.59 5.50
CA ILE A 101 2.50 9.26 6.04
C ILE A 101 1.33 8.69 5.24
N LEU A 102 1.62 7.88 4.23
CA LEU A 102 0.61 7.33 3.32
C LEU A 102 0.08 6.00 3.85
N ILE A 103 -1.24 5.79 3.82
CA ILE A 103 -1.87 4.53 4.22
C ILE A 103 -2.60 3.92 3.02
N PHE A 104 -2.11 2.78 2.55
CA PHE A 104 -2.71 2.02 1.47
C PHE A 104 -3.41 0.81 2.07
N SER A 105 -4.70 0.64 1.77
CA SER A 105 -5.45 -0.49 2.27
C SER A 105 -6.22 -1.20 1.18
N PRO A 106 -5.58 -2.16 0.48
CA PRO A 106 -6.27 -3.00 -0.48
C PRO A 106 -7.43 -3.75 0.21
N VAL A 107 -8.60 -3.73 -0.41
CA VAL A 107 -9.76 -4.45 0.11
C VAL A 107 -9.52 -5.95 -0.02
N ARG A 108 -9.75 -6.67 1.09
CA ARG A 108 -9.51 -8.11 1.28
C ARG A 108 -8.04 -8.51 1.22
N ASN A 109 -7.36 -8.21 0.11
CA ASN A 109 -5.92 -8.36 -0.08
C ASN A 109 -5.39 -7.56 -1.28
N ILE A 110 -4.07 -7.39 -1.36
CA ILE A 110 -3.42 -6.73 -2.50
C ILE A 110 -3.66 -7.45 -3.84
N GLU A 111 -3.95 -8.74 -3.84
CA GLU A 111 -4.29 -9.48 -5.06
C GLU A 111 -5.61 -9.01 -5.70
N SER A 112 -6.54 -8.38 -4.94
CA SER A 112 -7.69 -7.67 -5.50
C SER A 112 -7.27 -6.56 -6.46
N TRP A 113 -6.20 -5.82 -6.12
CA TRP A 113 -5.64 -4.82 -7.04
C TRP A 113 -5.00 -5.48 -8.25
N PHE A 114 -4.29 -6.60 -8.06
CA PHE A 114 -3.68 -7.32 -9.18
C PHE A 114 -4.74 -7.79 -10.16
N TYR A 115 -5.87 -8.28 -9.66
CA TYR A 115 -7.00 -8.70 -10.50
C TYR A 115 -7.59 -7.56 -11.32
N TYR A 116 -7.81 -6.38 -10.71
CA TYR A 116 -8.22 -5.19 -11.46
C TYR A 116 -7.16 -4.78 -12.50
N ILE A 117 -5.88 -4.74 -12.11
CA ILE A 117 -4.79 -4.32 -13.00
C ILE A 117 -4.65 -5.30 -14.18
N ASP A 118 -4.87 -6.59 -13.97
CA ASP A 118 -4.76 -7.61 -15.00
C ASP A 118 -5.94 -7.54 -15.98
N THR A 119 -7.17 -7.53 -15.44
CA THR A 119 -8.39 -7.78 -16.21
C THR A 119 -9.20 -6.53 -16.54
N GLY A 120 -8.97 -5.42 -15.84
CA GLY A 120 -9.83 -4.24 -15.90
C GLY A 120 -11.20 -4.41 -15.22
N ASN A 121 -11.43 -5.53 -14.52
CA ASN A 121 -12.70 -5.79 -13.85
C ASN A 121 -12.95 -4.75 -12.74
N LEU A 122 -14.07 -4.04 -12.78
CA LEU A 122 -14.36 -2.95 -11.84
C LEU A 122 -14.95 -3.44 -10.51
N ASN A 123 -15.45 -4.68 -10.49
CA ASN A 123 -16.25 -5.25 -9.40
C ASN A 123 -15.37 -6.09 -8.44
N VAL A 124 -14.06 -5.85 -8.40
CA VAL A 124 -13.12 -6.68 -7.59
C VAL A 124 -13.34 -6.54 -6.09
N GLU A 125 -14.00 -5.47 -5.66
CA GLU A 125 -14.33 -5.18 -4.27
C GLU A 125 -15.79 -5.49 -3.94
N ASP A 126 -16.57 -5.95 -4.93
CA ASP A 126 -17.97 -6.31 -4.72
C ASP A 126 -18.07 -7.62 -3.92
N LYS A 127 -19.16 -7.73 -3.17
CA LYS A 127 -19.50 -8.95 -2.45
C LYS A 127 -20.13 -9.96 -3.41
N ASP A 128 -19.72 -11.21 -3.27
CA ASP A 128 -20.36 -12.37 -3.88
C ASP A 128 -21.76 -12.61 -3.30
N GLU A 129 -22.44 -13.62 -3.83
CA GLU A 129 -23.77 -14.05 -3.37
C GLU A 129 -23.81 -14.44 -1.88
N GLN A 130 -22.66 -14.78 -1.30
CA GLN A 130 -22.50 -15.11 0.12
C GLN A 130 -22.10 -13.89 0.97
N GLY A 131 -22.08 -12.69 0.39
CA GLY A 131 -21.77 -11.45 1.08
C GLY A 131 -20.28 -11.24 1.36
N LYS A 132 -19.39 -11.98 0.69
CA LYS A 132 -17.94 -11.93 0.87
C LYS A 132 -17.25 -11.36 -0.34
N ILE A 133 -16.17 -10.62 -0.12
CA ILE A 133 -15.33 -10.15 -1.22
C ILE A 133 -14.45 -11.32 -1.66
N ILE A 134 -14.37 -11.52 -2.98
CA ILE A 134 -13.65 -12.64 -3.60
C ILE A 134 -12.17 -12.59 -3.21
N ASP A 135 -11.61 -13.75 -2.87
CA ASP A 135 -10.20 -13.89 -2.51
C ASP A 135 -9.36 -14.31 -3.73
N TYR A 136 -8.61 -13.36 -4.28
CA TYR A 136 -7.79 -13.58 -5.48
C TYR A 136 -6.39 -14.16 -5.17
N LYS A 137 -6.06 -14.43 -3.90
CA LYS A 137 -4.73 -14.87 -3.48
C LYS A 137 -4.27 -16.16 -4.16
N GLY A 138 -5.20 -17.09 -4.38
CA GLY A 138 -4.95 -18.33 -5.10
C GLY A 138 -4.51 -18.11 -6.55
N GLN A 139 -5.16 -17.18 -7.26
CA GLN A 139 -4.88 -16.86 -8.65
C GLN A 139 -3.49 -16.21 -8.85
N TYR A 140 -3.04 -15.42 -7.86
CA TYR A 140 -1.80 -14.64 -7.95
C TYR A 140 -0.64 -15.17 -7.09
N ARG A 141 -0.72 -16.41 -6.60
CA ARG A 141 0.27 -17.01 -5.70
C ARG A 141 1.73 -16.93 -6.19
N ASN A 142 1.94 -17.08 -7.51
CA ASN A 142 3.26 -17.05 -8.16
C ASN A 142 3.48 -15.78 -9.00
N SER A 143 2.64 -14.78 -8.79
CA SER A 143 2.68 -13.57 -9.57
C SER A 143 3.91 -12.72 -9.23
N LYS A 144 4.26 -11.80 -10.13
CA LYS A 144 5.38 -10.88 -9.96
C LYS A 144 4.83 -9.49 -9.60
N PRO A 145 4.86 -9.06 -8.33
CA PRO A 145 4.24 -7.82 -7.88
C PRO A 145 4.76 -6.58 -8.63
N THR A 146 6.02 -6.65 -9.08
CA THR A 146 6.66 -5.60 -9.87
C THR A 146 6.01 -5.38 -11.24
N GLU A 147 5.43 -6.42 -11.85
CA GLU A 147 4.78 -6.28 -13.16
C GLU A 147 3.43 -5.56 -13.02
N PHE A 148 2.66 -5.83 -11.96
CA PHE A 148 1.45 -5.07 -11.68
C PHE A 148 1.75 -3.61 -11.35
N ALA A 149 2.83 -3.33 -10.62
CA ALA A 149 3.25 -1.96 -10.35
C ALA A 149 3.60 -1.20 -11.64
N LYS A 150 4.30 -1.86 -12.58
CA LYS A 150 4.60 -1.30 -13.91
C LYS A 150 3.32 -1.06 -14.71
N LYS A 151 2.45 -2.05 -14.82
CA LYS A 151 1.17 -1.96 -15.56
C LYS A 151 0.29 -0.86 -15.01
N LEU A 152 0.13 -0.80 -13.68
CA LEU A 152 -0.61 0.27 -13.02
C LEU A 152 -0.04 1.65 -13.36
N LYS A 153 1.28 1.84 -13.26
CA LYS A 153 1.89 3.17 -13.47
C LYS A 153 1.98 3.60 -14.93
N ASN A 154 2.24 2.66 -15.84
CA ASN A 154 2.60 2.96 -17.22
C ASN A 154 1.44 2.78 -18.20
N GLU A 155 0.42 2.00 -17.86
CA GLU A 155 -0.72 1.72 -18.74
C GLU A 155 -2.00 2.34 -18.18
N ILE A 156 -2.29 2.11 -16.89
CA ILE A 156 -3.55 2.54 -16.27
C ILE A 156 -3.49 4.01 -15.85
N CYS A 157 -2.47 4.40 -15.09
CA CYS A 157 -2.35 5.75 -14.53
C CYS A 157 -1.65 6.75 -15.47
N THR A 158 -1.74 6.56 -16.78
CA THR A 158 -1.13 7.45 -17.79
C THR A 158 -1.70 8.87 -17.71
N ASN A 159 -3.02 8.98 -17.58
CA ASN A 159 -3.76 10.24 -17.43
C ASN A 159 -4.36 10.40 -16.01
N GLY A 160 -3.85 9.64 -15.04
CA GLY A 160 -4.48 9.45 -13.74
C GLY A 160 -5.29 8.15 -13.69
N LEU A 161 -5.70 7.76 -12.47
CA LEU A 161 -6.49 6.56 -12.26
C LEU A 161 -7.94 6.80 -12.72
N PRO A 162 -8.57 5.87 -13.46
CA PRO A 162 -9.97 5.99 -13.85
C PRO A 162 -10.92 6.20 -12.66
N GLU A 163 -11.97 7.01 -12.84
CA GLU A 163 -12.92 7.34 -11.76
C GLU A 163 -13.71 6.12 -11.27
N ASN A 164 -13.89 5.12 -12.13
CA ASN A 164 -14.56 3.86 -11.83
C ASN A 164 -13.61 2.77 -11.32
N ALA A 165 -12.32 3.07 -11.12
CA ALA A 165 -11.38 2.12 -10.54
C ALA A 165 -11.79 1.72 -9.11
N PRO A 166 -11.31 0.57 -8.61
CA PRO A 166 -11.61 0.09 -7.26
C PRO A 166 -11.42 1.17 -6.19
N VAL A 167 -12.34 1.24 -5.23
CA VAL A 167 -12.39 2.32 -4.24
C VAL A 167 -11.09 2.39 -3.44
N SER A 168 -10.56 1.24 -3.00
CA SER A 168 -9.31 1.22 -2.24
C SER A 168 -8.11 1.75 -3.03
N LEU A 169 -8.08 1.49 -4.35
CA LEU A 169 -7.03 1.99 -5.23
C LEU A 169 -7.17 3.50 -5.47
N ARG A 170 -8.41 4.01 -5.56
CA ARG A 170 -8.69 5.46 -5.60
C ARG A 170 -8.27 6.14 -4.30
N CYS A 171 -8.53 5.54 -3.15
CA CYS A 171 -8.06 6.03 -1.84
C CYS A 171 -6.52 6.11 -1.79
N ALA A 172 -5.83 5.05 -2.23
CA ALA A 172 -4.36 5.06 -2.32
C ALA A 172 -3.85 6.15 -3.29
N CYS A 173 -4.55 6.43 -4.39
CA CYS A 173 -4.22 7.54 -5.27
C CYS A 173 -4.41 8.92 -4.61
N ASN A 174 -5.41 9.08 -3.74
CA ASN A 174 -5.61 10.31 -2.98
C ASN A 174 -4.51 10.53 -1.95
N GLU A 175 -4.06 9.46 -1.28
CA GLU A 175 -2.86 9.50 -0.43
C GLU A 175 -1.62 9.97 -1.21
N LEU A 176 -1.39 9.42 -2.41
CA LEU A 176 -0.27 9.83 -3.27
C LEU A 176 -0.33 11.30 -3.71
N LYS A 177 -1.52 11.89 -3.85
CA LYS A 177 -1.66 13.31 -4.19
C LYS A 177 -1.07 14.22 -3.10
N ARG A 178 -1.02 13.77 -1.84
CA ARG A 178 -0.43 14.55 -0.74
C ARG A 178 1.08 14.77 -0.89
N LEU A 179 1.78 13.89 -1.63
CA LEU A 179 3.21 14.05 -1.94
C LEU A 179 3.51 15.09 -3.03
N LYS A 180 2.49 15.59 -3.73
CA LYS A 180 2.66 16.55 -4.84
C LYS A 180 2.45 18.01 -4.41
N ASN A 181 2.17 18.24 -3.12
CA ASN A 181 2.00 19.56 -2.52
C ASN A 181 3.28 20.00 -1.81
#